data_AF-A0A6L6DN37-F1
#
_entry.id   AF-A0A6L6DN37-F1
#
_cell.length_a   1.000
_cell.length_b   1.000
_cell.length_c   1.000
_cell.angle_alpha   90.00
_cell.angle_beta   90.00
_cell.angle_gamma   90.00
#
_symmetry.space_group_name_H-M   'P 1'
#
loop_
_entity.id
_entity.type
_entity.pdbx_description
1 polymer ?
#
loop_
_entity_poly.entity_id
_entity_poly.type
_entity_poly.pdbx_seq_one_letter_code
_entity_poly.pdbx_strand_id
1 'polypeptide(L)'
;MSLLNFDNNNSVAPRSKKPLKLLLGIGAVVGAITLGPTLAASINLGSSAPIEFGQGLALTTACDNEILLTPNSTFINDESGGAFKLTSIKVSEIDLDACSGKDFTIKVFGSSPTALAFNGDISSIKVEDNGTNYSMHYTSGILLEPIDDSSFLLVIDSADPTTLSADQVVSFTIESETHNYIGEYGPGGARIFYFSAEGFDEVGAPCSPNCHYLGFAPTGWNGTQLDPGLNWSYGTTEDMSATGTSDATGSQVGSGFANTVLMGSYPLSSEAADVVQSYAASDNSAGEWFIPSLAELDLLLRDANMALGFVTGANAYWSSTESIASRAMWEYPLNFISGNDAKDHTYYVRPIRAF
;
A
#
# COMPACT_ATOMS: atom_id res chain seq x y z
N MET A 1 -68.43 61.91 -12.47
CA MET A 1 -67.33 62.02 -11.48
C MET A 1 -67.85 61.51 -10.15
N SER A 2 -67.05 60.67 -9.46
CA SER A 2 -67.23 60.10 -8.10
C SER A 2 -68.60 59.50 -7.77
N LEU A 3 -68.74 58.17 -7.78
CA LEU A 3 -68.32 57.19 -6.75
C LEU A 3 -69.23 57.18 -5.51
N LEU A 4 -70.10 56.16 -5.56
CA LEU A 4 -70.49 55.21 -4.52
C LEU A 4 -71.24 55.74 -3.29
N ASN A 5 -72.48 55.27 -3.21
CA ASN A 5 -73.43 55.54 -2.16
C ASN A 5 -74.10 54.23 -1.69
N PHE A 6 -74.11 54.08 -0.36
CA PHE A 6 -74.98 53.34 0.57
C PHE A 6 -75.36 51.86 0.40
N ASP A 7 -75.08 51.17 1.51
CA ASP A 7 -75.97 50.34 2.32
C ASP A 7 -76.59 49.07 1.73
N ASN A 8 -76.00 47.96 2.19
CA ASN A 8 -76.64 46.97 3.05
C ASN A 8 -78.18 46.92 3.01
N ASN A 9 -78.72 45.85 2.43
CA ASN A 9 -80.06 45.39 2.76
C ASN A 9 -80.23 43.89 2.53
N ASN A 10 -80.46 43.20 3.65
CA ASN A 10 -81.60 42.33 3.88
C ASN A 10 -81.91 41.21 2.85
N SER A 11 -81.69 39.99 3.37
CA SER A 11 -82.74 39.00 3.63
C SER A 11 -83.21 38.05 2.51
N VAL A 12 -83.57 36.86 3.00
CA VAL A 12 -84.50 35.86 2.47
C VAL A 12 -83.85 34.59 1.89
N ALA A 13 -84.17 33.50 2.61
CA ALA A 13 -84.06 32.06 2.32
C ALA A 13 -84.79 31.67 0.99
N PRO A 14 -85.07 30.40 0.59
CA PRO A 14 -84.97 29.15 1.34
C PRO A 14 -84.61 27.87 0.54
N ARG A 15 -84.47 26.77 1.30
CA ARG A 15 -84.89 25.37 1.02
C ARG A 15 -84.93 24.87 -0.43
N SER A 16 -84.24 23.74 -0.64
CA SER A 16 -84.84 22.60 -1.39
C SER A 16 -84.04 21.32 -1.12
N LYS A 17 -84.53 20.48 -0.19
CA LYS A 17 -85.08 19.12 -0.44
C LYS A 17 -84.06 18.06 -0.90
N LYS A 18 -83.77 17.12 0.01
CA LYS A 18 -83.26 15.76 -0.27
C LYS A 18 -84.27 15.00 -1.16
N PRO A 19 -83.87 13.98 -1.95
CA PRO A 19 -83.79 12.63 -1.38
C PRO A 19 -82.73 11.67 -1.99
N LEU A 20 -82.06 10.95 -1.10
CA LEU A 20 -81.75 9.51 -1.07
C LEU A 20 -81.81 8.69 -2.38
N LYS A 21 -80.64 8.07 -2.67
CA LYS A 21 -80.32 6.74 -3.25
C LYS A 21 -79.06 6.94 -4.14
N LEU A 22 -78.02 6.12 -4.22
CA LEU A 22 -77.67 4.75 -3.84
C LEU A 22 -76.29 4.55 -4.49
N LEU A 23 -75.26 4.01 -3.81
CA LEU A 23 -74.27 3.05 -4.34
C LEU A 23 -72.98 2.96 -3.50
N LEU A 24 -72.53 1.71 -3.35
CA LEU A 24 -71.38 1.21 -2.61
C LEU A 24 -70.05 1.88 -2.96
N GLY A 25 -69.16 1.96 -1.96
CA GLY A 25 -67.71 2.17 -2.17
C GLY A 25 -66.95 2.20 -0.85
N ILE A 26 -66.44 1.04 -0.42
CA ILE A 26 -65.53 0.86 0.72
C ILE A 26 -64.18 1.52 0.37
N GLY A 27 -63.61 2.32 1.29
CA GLY A 27 -62.26 2.89 1.13
C GLY A 27 -61.76 3.53 2.43
N ALA A 28 -60.82 2.86 3.09
CA ALA A 28 -60.34 3.09 4.45
C ALA A 28 -59.29 4.21 4.59
N VAL A 29 -59.32 4.85 5.77
CA VAL A 29 -58.23 5.42 6.58
C VAL A 29 -56.86 5.68 5.92
N VAL A 30 -56.47 6.95 5.78
CA VAL A 30 -55.08 7.44 5.67
C VAL A 30 -55.03 8.84 6.30
N GLY A 31 -54.08 9.25 7.15
CA GLY A 31 -52.83 8.61 7.58
C GLY A 31 -52.33 9.24 8.88
N ALA A 32 -51.68 8.40 9.69
CA ALA A 32 -51.06 8.73 10.96
C ALA A 32 -49.61 9.23 10.75
N ILE A 33 -49.18 10.05 11.71
CA ILE A 33 -47.79 10.46 11.98
C ILE A 33 -46.93 9.21 12.26
N THR A 34 -45.68 9.16 11.76
CA THR A 34 -44.42 8.94 12.53
C THR A 34 -43.26 8.60 11.58
N LEU A 35 -42.18 9.37 11.65
CA LEU A 35 -40.85 8.98 11.15
C LEU A 35 -40.25 7.91 12.09
N GLY A 36 -39.85 6.78 11.53
CA GLY A 36 -38.97 5.78 12.14
C GLY A 36 -38.23 5.02 11.02
N PRO A 37 -36.91 4.85 11.06
CA PRO A 37 -36.14 4.23 9.99
C PRO A 37 -36.09 2.70 10.13
N THR A 38 -35.71 2.06 9.02
CA THR A 38 -35.48 0.63 8.79
C THR A 38 -36.74 -0.23 8.56
N LEU A 39 -37.01 -0.45 7.27
CA LEU A 39 -37.89 -1.51 6.79
C LEU A 39 -37.23 -2.84 7.18
N ALA A 40 -37.83 -3.58 8.11
CA ALA A 40 -37.51 -4.98 8.28
C ALA A 40 -37.92 -5.70 6.98
N ALA A 41 -36.95 -6.21 6.21
CA ALA A 41 -37.25 -7.13 5.12
C ALA A 41 -37.77 -8.43 5.74
N SER A 42 -39.09 -8.62 5.73
CA SER A 42 -39.66 -9.94 5.92
C SER A 42 -39.24 -10.81 4.74
N ILE A 43 -38.33 -11.75 4.96
CA ILE A 43 -37.92 -12.73 3.95
C ILE A 43 -39.13 -13.64 3.70
N ASN A 44 -39.82 -13.44 2.58
CA ASN A 44 -40.86 -14.36 2.13
C ASN A 44 -40.18 -15.47 1.31
N LEU A 45 -39.87 -16.59 1.96
CA LEU A 45 -39.40 -17.80 1.30
C LEU A 45 -40.53 -18.37 0.44
N GLY A 46 -40.59 -17.98 -0.83
CA GLY A 46 -41.66 -18.45 -1.73
C GLY A 46 -41.64 -17.96 -3.18
N SER A 47 -40.77 -17.03 -3.56
CA SER A 47 -40.59 -16.68 -4.97
C SER A 47 -39.27 -17.25 -5.48
N SER A 48 -39.32 -17.93 -6.62
CA SER A 48 -38.21 -18.56 -7.36
C SER A 48 -37.19 -17.56 -7.94
N ALA A 49 -37.02 -16.39 -7.34
CA ALA A 49 -36.03 -15.38 -7.70
C ALA A 49 -34.96 -15.29 -6.59
N PRO A 50 -33.66 -15.20 -6.94
CA PRO A 50 -32.59 -14.96 -5.98
C PRO A 50 -32.86 -13.70 -5.17
N ILE A 51 -32.63 -13.76 -3.86
CA ILE A 51 -32.72 -12.62 -2.95
C ILE A 51 -31.34 -11.94 -2.95
N GLU A 52 -31.27 -10.70 -3.41
CA GLU A 52 -30.04 -9.90 -3.40
C GLU A 52 -30.04 -8.94 -2.20
N PHE A 53 -29.00 -9.03 -1.36
CA PHE A 53 -28.72 -8.09 -0.28
C PHE A 53 -27.70 -7.03 -0.77
N GLY A 54 -27.88 -5.77 -0.39
CA GLY A 54 -26.78 -4.77 -0.39
C GLY A 54 -26.70 -3.79 -1.57
N GLN A 55 -27.77 -3.07 -1.90
CA GLN A 55 -27.65 -1.88 -2.76
C GLN A 55 -27.34 -0.64 -1.91
N GLY A 56 -26.10 -0.12 -1.98
CA GLY A 56 -25.67 1.02 -1.16
C GLY A 56 -24.37 1.71 -1.60
N LEU A 57 -24.49 2.57 -2.60
CA LEU A 57 -23.66 3.74 -2.96
C LEU A 57 -22.12 3.58 -3.11
N ALA A 58 -21.70 3.53 -4.37
CA ALA A 58 -20.34 3.77 -4.85
C ALA A 58 -19.94 5.24 -4.77
N LEU A 59 -18.78 5.51 -4.17
CA LEU A 59 -17.80 6.46 -4.68
C LEU A 59 -16.51 6.32 -3.87
N THR A 60 -15.54 5.63 -4.46
CA THR A 60 -14.14 5.71 -4.04
C THR A 60 -13.28 5.80 -5.28
N THR A 61 -12.22 6.61 -5.17
CA THR A 61 -11.24 6.85 -6.24
C THR A 61 -10.49 5.54 -6.52
N ALA A 62 -11.08 4.68 -7.34
CA ALA A 62 -10.42 3.55 -7.93
C ALA A 62 -9.76 3.98 -9.25
N CYS A 63 -8.74 3.23 -9.65
CA CYS A 63 -7.96 3.45 -10.86
C CYS A 63 -8.77 3.16 -12.11
N ASP A 64 -9.89 2.46 -11.94
CA ASP A 64 -10.85 2.06 -12.94
C ASP A 64 -12.28 2.31 -12.41
N ASN A 65 -13.20 2.59 -13.34
CA ASN A 65 -14.62 2.84 -13.08
C ASN A 65 -15.50 1.59 -13.27
N GLU A 66 -14.97 0.48 -13.81
CA GLU A 66 -15.72 -0.74 -14.11
C GLU A 66 -15.51 -1.88 -13.10
N ILE A 67 -14.62 -1.68 -12.11
CA ILE A 67 -14.35 -2.67 -11.06
C ILE A 67 -15.63 -3.16 -10.38
N LEU A 68 -15.84 -4.47 -10.42
CA LEU A 68 -17.00 -5.14 -9.83
C LEU A 68 -16.63 -5.79 -8.50
N LEU A 69 -17.29 -5.34 -7.42
CA LEU A 69 -17.24 -5.96 -6.09
C LEU A 69 -18.45 -6.88 -5.89
N THR A 70 -18.19 -8.17 -5.70
CA THR A 70 -19.22 -9.19 -5.42
C THR A 70 -19.01 -9.80 -4.03
N PRO A 71 -19.71 -9.30 -2.99
CA PRO A 71 -19.66 -9.90 -1.66
C PRO A 71 -20.48 -11.20 -1.61
N ASN A 72 -20.00 -12.18 -0.87
CA ASN A 72 -20.73 -13.42 -0.57
C ASN A 72 -20.91 -13.59 0.93
N SER A 73 -22.06 -14.16 1.30
CA SER A 73 -22.36 -14.51 2.68
C SER A 73 -22.67 -16.00 2.83
N THR A 74 -22.20 -16.61 3.91
CA THR A 74 -22.50 -18.00 4.26
C THR A 74 -23.22 -18.06 5.61
N PHE A 75 -24.22 -18.92 5.72
CA PHE A 75 -24.86 -19.21 7.01
C PHE A 75 -23.95 -20.10 7.87
N ILE A 76 -23.55 -19.61 9.04
CA ILE A 76 -22.75 -20.34 10.02
C ILE A 76 -23.63 -20.63 11.23
N ASN A 77 -23.68 -21.89 11.63
CA ASN A 77 -24.43 -22.32 12.81
C ASN A 77 -23.49 -22.36 14.03
N ASP A 78 -23.52 -21.30 14.83
CA ASP A 78 -22.74 -21.17 16.06
C ASP A 78 -23.55 -21.58 17.30
N GLU A 79 -22.87 -21.88 18.40
CA GLU A 79 -23.47 -22.23 19.70
C GLU A 79 -24.40 -21.13 20.24
N SER A 80 -24.20 -19.88 19.80
CA SER A 80 -24.99 -18.69 20.15
C SER A 80 -26.23 -18.45 19.26
N GLY A 81 -26.45 -19.29 18.24
CA GLY A 81 -27.49 -19.13 17.21
C GLY A 81 -26.89 -18.83 15.84
N GLY A 82 -27.42 -19.45 14.79
CA GLY A 82 -26.84 -19.32 13.46
C GLY A 82 -27.09 -17.96 12.80
N ALA A 83 -26.08 -17.44 12.08
CA ALA A 83 -26.12 -16.15 11.41
C ALA A 83 -25.46 -16.22 10.02
N PHE A 84 -25.89 -15.35 9.10
CA PHE A 84 -25.16 -15.14 7.84
C PHE A 84 -23.95 -14.25 8.13
N LYS A 85 -22.76 -14.74 7.78
CA LYS A 85 -21.49 -14.03 7.92
C LYS A 85 -20.99 -13.59 6.54
N LEU A 86 -20.31 -12.46 6.45
CA LEU A 86 -19.56 -12.07 5.26
C LEU A 86 -18.34 -12.99 5.15
N THR A 87 -18.29 -13.83 4.13
CA THR A 87 -17.28 -14.91 4.03
C THR A 87 -16.34 -14.75 2.86
N SER A 88 -16.74 -14.01 1.81
CA SER A 88 -15.80 -13.62 0.78
C SER A 88 -16.21 -12.36 0.05
N ILE A 89 -15.22 -11.73 -0.59
CA ILE A 89 -15.40 -10.59 -1.48
C ILE A 89 -14.62 -10.88 -2.74
N LYS A 90 -15.30 -11.05 -3.87
CA LYS A 90 -14.66 -11.14 -5.18
C LYS A 90 -14.53 -9.75 -5.77
N VAL A 91 -13.33 -9.41 -6.23
CA VAL A 91 -13.07 -8.21 -7.04
C VAL A 91 -12.75 -8.67 -8.45
N SER A 92 -13.40 -8.10 -9.46
CA SER A 92 -13.22 -8.48 -10.87
C SER A 92 -13.41 -7.30 -11.81
N GLU A 93 -13.17 -7.53 -13.10
CA GLU A 93 -13.23 -6.50 -14.15
C GLU A 93 -12.26 -5.35 -13.85
N ILE A 94 -11.05 -5.68 -13.37
CA ILE A 94 -10.00 -4.69 -13.14
C ILE A 94 -9.32 -4.38 -14.47
N ASP A 95 -9.39 -3.13 -14.93
CA ASP A 95 -8.60 -2.64 -16.07
C ASP A 95 -7.11 -2.64 -15.74
N LEU A 96 -6.36 -3.55 -16.36
CA LEU A 96 -4.93 -3.75 -16.15
C LEU A 96 -4.10 -2.52 -16.53
N ASP A 97 -4.48 -1.79 -17.57
CA ASP A 97 -3.73 -0.63 -18.04
C ASP A 97 -3.96 0.57 -17.12
N ALA A 98 -5.19 0.73 -16.62
CA ALA A 98 -5.55 1.82 -15.72
C ALA A 98 -5.06 1.60 -14.28
N CYS A 99 -5.03 0.35 -13.84
CA CYS A 99 -4.70 -0.04 -12.46
C CYS A 99 -3.28 -0.55 -12.24
N SER A 100 -2.47 -0.68 -13.29
CA SER A 100 -1.08 -1.14 -13.16
C SER A 100 -0.30 -0.34 -12.10
N GLY A 101 0.31 -1.07 -11.16
CA GLY A 101 1.13 -0.48 -10.09
C GLY A 101 0.31 0.30 -9.07
N LYS A 102 -0.97 -0.06 -8.88
CA LYS A 102 -1.85 0.49 -7.86
C LYS A 102 -2.19 -0.55 -6.80
N ASP A 103 -2.28 -0.11 -5.55
CA ASP A 103 -2.83 -0.92 -4.47
C ASP A 103 -4.31 -0.69 -4.31
N PHE A 104 -5.05 -1.75 -4.01
CA PHE A 104 -6.46 -1.70 -3.68
C PHE A 104 -6.65 -1.76 -2.17
N THR A 105 -7.29 -0.74 -1.61
CA THR A 105 -7.75 -0.73 -0.22
C THR A 105 -9.24 -0.95 -0.17
N ILE A 106 -9.65 -2.06 0.45
CA ILE A 106 -11.04 -2.47 0.59
C ILE A 106 -11.50 -2.24 2.03
N LYS A 107 -12.64 -1.57 2.19
CA LYS A 107 -13.29 -1.32 3.50
C LYS A 107 -14.77 -1.65 3.40
N VAL A 108 -15.36 -2.00 4.53
CA VAL A 108 -16.78 -2.33 4.66
C VAL A 108 -17.44 -1.42 5.68
N PHE A 109 -18.66 -0.98 5.40
CA PHE A 109 -19.38 -0.02 6.23
C PHE A 109 -20.79 -0.50 6.54
N GLY A 110 -21.27 -0.13 7.73
CA GLY A 110 -22.67 -0.24 8.12
C GLY A 110 -23.40 1.08 7.94
N SER A 111 -24.29 1.40 8.88
CA SER A 111 -25.02 2.68 8.89
C SER A 111 -24.20 3.87 9.39
N SER A 112 -22.99 3.62 9.91
CA SER A 112 -22.03 4.62 10.38
C SER A 112 -20.96 4.89 9.32
N PRO A 113 -20.36 6.10 9.26
CA PRO A 113 -19.20 6.38 8.41
C PRO A 113 -17.89 5.71 8.89
N THR A 114 -17.92 4.93 9.97
CA THR A 114 -16.75 4.17 10.46
C THR A 114 -16.71 2.79 9.81
N ALA A 115 -15.53 2.40 9.31
CA ALA A 115 -15.32 1.07 8.75
C ALA A 115 -15.54 -0.01 9.81
N LEU A 116 -16.26 -1.06 9.45
CA LEU A 116 -16.46 -2.25 10.28
C LEU A 116 -15.26 -3.18 10.11
N ALA A 117 -14.97 -3.96 11.16
CA ALA A 117 -13.95 -5.00 11.05
C ALA A 117 -14.49 -6.20 10.25
N PHE A 118 -13.71 -6.73 9.31
CA PHE A 118 -14.00 -7.95 8.56
C PHE A 118 -13.91 -9.19 9.46
N ASN A 119 -12.84 -9.25 10.25
CA ASN A 119 -12.48 -10.32 11.18
C ASN A 119 -11.52 -9.72 12.23
N GLY A 120 -11.72 -10.04 13.50
CA GLY A 120 -10.99 -9.44 14.62
C GLY A 120 -11.06 -7.91 14.61
N ASP A 121 -9.89 -7.27 14.57
CA ASP A 121 -9.75 -5.80 14.52
C ASP A 121 -9.46 -5.27 13.10
N ILE A 122 -9.54 -6.12 12.07
CA ILE A 122 -9.14 -5.77 10.70
C ILE A 122 -10.25 -4.97 10.04
N SER A 123 -10.11 -3.65 9.93
CA SER A 123 -11.11 -2.74 9.33
C SER A 123 -10.81 -2.30 7.90
N SER A 124 -9.64 -2.67 7.37
CA SER A 124 -9.24 -2.43 5.98
C SER A 124 -8.35 -3.56 5.50
N ILE A 125 -8.49 -3.94 4.24
CA ILE A 125 -7.64 -4.93 3.58
C ILE A 125 -6.94 -4.23 2.44
N LYS A 126 -5.61 -4.32 2.40
CA LYS A 126 -4.77 -3.80 1.31
C LYS A 126 -4.32 -4.98 0.43
N VAL A 127 -4.58 -4.87 -0.86
CA VAL A 127 -4.18 -5.85 -1.89
C VAL A 127 -3.26 -5.14 -2.86
N GLU A 128 -2.09 -5.71 -3.09
CA GLU A 128 -1.03 -5.18 -3.92
C GLU A 128 -1.13 -5.77 -5.33
N ASP A 129 -1.11 -4.91 -6.35
CA ASP A 129 -1.01 -5.34 -7.75
C ASP A 129 0.47 -5.40 -8.19
N ASN A 130 0.93 -6.61 -8.52
CA ASN A 130 2.28 -6.87 -9.04
C ASN A 130 2.31 -6.94 -10.57
N GLY A 131 1.25 -6.46 -11.25
CA GLY A 131 1.09 -6.41 -12.70
C GLY A 131 0.56 -7.71 -13.31
N THR A 132 1.02 -8.88 -12.84
CA THR A 132 0.52 -10.19 -13.32
C THR A 132 -0.12 -11.05 -12.22
N ASN A 133 -0.15 -10.55 -10.99
CA ASN A 133 -0.68 -11.26 -9.83
C ASN A 133 -0.99 -10.28 -8.68
N TYR A 134 -1.82 -10.73 -7.74
CA TYR A 134 -2.18 -9.97 -6.55
C TYR A 134 -1.52 -10.57 -5.31
N SER A 135 -1.00 -9.71 -4.42
CA SER A 135 -0.50 -10.11 -3.10
C SER A 135 -1.18 -9.35 -1.98
N MET A 136 -1.08 -9.89 -0.77
CA MET A 136 -1.42 -9.16 0.45
C MET A 136 -0.41 -9.52 1.54
N HIS A 137 -0.09 -8.57 2.41
CA HIS A 137 0.58 -8.91 3.65
C HIS A 137 -0.29 -9.88 4.47
N TYR A 138 0.32 -10.95 4.99
CA TYR A 138 -0.40 -11.96 5.74
C TYR A 138 -1.22 -11.32 6.86
N THR A 139 -2.52 -11.55 6.79
CA THR A 139 -3.50 -11.02 7.74
C THR A 139 -4.26 -12.21 8.31
N SER A 140 -4.10 -12.46 9.61
CA SER A 140 -4.76 -13.60 10.25
C SER A 140 -6.28 -13.53 10.05
N GLY A 141 -6.92 -14.65 9.73
CA GLY A 141 -8.36 -14.71 9.46
C GLY A 141 -8.79 -14.25 8.05
N ILE A 142 -7.86 -13.82 7.19
CA ILE A 142 -8.14 -13.42 5.81
C ILE A 142 -7.11 -14.04 4.86
N LEU A 143 -7.59 -14.62 3.77
CA LEU A 143 -6.76 -15.17 2.70
C LEU A 143 -7.07 -14.44 1.39
N LEU A 144 -6.04 -14.19 0.59
CA LEU A 144 -6.17 -13.75 -0.79
C LEU A 144 -5.93 -14.94 -1.72
N GLU A 145 -6.89 -15.15 -2.61
CA GLU A 145 -6.81 -16.12 -3.69
C GLU A 145 -6.83 -15.36 -5.01
N PRO A 146 -5.67 -15.13 -5.65
CA PRO A 146 -5.62 -14.59 -7.00
C PRO A 146 -6.33 -15.55 -7.96
N ILE A 147 -7.19 -15.02 -8.83
CA ILE A 147 -7.94 -15.84 -9.80
C ILE A 147 -7.26 -15.75 -11.16
N ASP A 148 -7.05 -14.53 -11.63
CA ASP A 148 -6.36 -14.17 -12.88
C ASP A 148 -5.74 -12.77 -12.74
N ASP A 149 -5.27 -12.20 -13.84
CA ASP A 149 -4.68 -10.86 -13.89
C ASP A 149 -5.71 -9.76 -13.60
N SER A 150 -7.00 -9.99 -13.84
CA SER A 150 -8.08 -9.00 -13.70
C SER A 150 -8.99 -9.21 -12.48
N SER A 151 -8.71 -10.23 -11.65
CA SER A 151 -9.58 -10.59 -10.53
C SER A 151 -8.90 -11.35 -9.40
N PHE A 152 -9.42 -11.13 -8.20
CA PHE A 152 -9.00 -11.83 -6.99
C PHE A 152 -10.17 -12.06 -6.03
N LEU A 153 -10.00 -13.02 -5.12
CA LEU A 153 -10.96 -13.36 -4.09
C LEU A 153 -10.34 -13.17 -2.70
N LEU A 154 -11.00 -12.40 -1.86
CA LEU A 154 -10.72 -12.37 -0.43
C LEU A 154 -11.62 -13.38 0.27
N VAL A 155 -11.02 -14.32 0.99
CA VAL A 155 -11.72 -15.32 1.81
C VAL A 155 -11.54 -14.95 3.27
N ILE A 156 -12.64 -14.79 3.98
CA ILE A 156 -12.67 -14.38 5.39
C ILE A 156 -13.03 -15.61 6.23
N ASP A 157 -12.27 -15.87 7.29
CA ASP A 157 -12.44 -17.06 8.12
C ASP A 157 -13.79 -17.04 8.85
N SER A 158 -14.73 -17.80 8.29
CA SER A 158 -16.08 -17.92 8.84
C SER A 158 -16.16 -18.69 10.17
N ALA A 159 -15.10 -19.38 10.59
CA ALA A 159 -15.04 -20.07 11.87
C ALA A 159 -14.67 -19.14 13.03
N ASP A 160 -14.13 -17.95 12.74
CA ASP A 160 -13.83 -16.96 13.76
C ASP A 160 -15.13 -16.30 14.26
N PRO A 161 -15.41 -16.31 15.58
CA PRO A 161 -16.61 -15.68 16.14
C PRO A 161 -16.67 -14.16 15.92
N THR A 162 -15.53 -13.51 15.67
CA THR A 162 -15.43 -12.07 15.41
C THR A 162 -15.69 -11.70 13.96
N THR A 163 -15.89 -12.68 13.06
CA THR A 163 -16.20 -12.43 11.65
C THR A 163 -17.51 -11.65 11.50
N LEU A 164 -17.45 -10.64 10.62
CA LEU A 164 -18.51 -9.68 10.38
C LEU A 164 -19.83 -10.36 9.99
N SER A 165 -20.90 -9.96 10.67
CA SER A 165 -22.26 -10.41 10.34
C SER A 165 -22.76 -9.69 9.10
N ALA A 166 -23.31 -10.44 8.14
CA ALA A 166 -23.71 -9.91 6.83
C ALA A 166 -24.87 -8.91 6.93
N ASP A 167 -25.69 -8.97 7.98
CA ASP A 167 -26.77 -8.03 8.24
C ASP A 167 -26.29 -6.63 8.67
N GLN A 168 -25.02 -6.51 9.10
CA GLN A 168 -24.41 -5.23 9.45
C GLN A 168 -23.83 -4.49 8.24
N VAL A 169 -23.67 -5.19 7.11
CA VAL A 169 -23.04 -4.66 5.89
C VAL A 169 -24.07 -3.86 5.09
N VAL A 170 -23.75 -2.59 4.86
CA VAL A 170 -24.56 -1.67 4.03
C VAL A 170 -23.85 -1.34 2.73
N SER A 171 -22.53 -1.11 2.79
CA SER A 171 -21.73 -0.72 1.63
C SER A 171 -20.29 -1.19 1.72
N PHE A 172 -19.62 -1.17 0.57
CA PHE A 172 -18.19 -1.43 0.42
C PHE A 172 -17.54 -0.26 -0.27
N THR A 173 -16.25 -0.10 -0.04
CA THR A 173 -15.40 0.80 -0.81
C THR A 173 -14.18 0.08 -1.33
N ILE A 174 -13.72 0.51 -2.51
CA ILE A 174 -12.43 0.12 -3.07
C ILE A 174 -11.69 1.37 -3.53
N GLU A 175 -10.62 1.69 -2.83
CA GLU A 175 -9.78 2.86 -3.10
C GLU A 175 -8.49 2.36 -3.77
N SER A 176 -8.07 3.00 -4.85
CA SER A 176 -6.76 2.73 -5.45
C SER A 176 -5.78 3.82 -5.10
N GLU A 177 -4.56 3.46 -4.75
CA GLU A 177 -3.45 4.40 -4.61
C GLU A 177 -2.23 3.89 -5.38
N THR A 178 -1.28 4.76 -5.71
CA THR A 178 -0.01 4.30 -6.26
C THR A 178 0.64 3.35 -5.26
N HIS A 179 1.05 2.16 -5.73
CA HIS A 179 1.72 1.20 -4.88
C HIS A 179 2.98 1.83 -4.28
N ASN A 180 3.12 1.72 -2.96
CA ASN A 180 4.27 2.26 -2.26
C ASN A 180 5.23 1.12 -1.90
N TYR A 181 6.17 0.87 -2.80
CA TYR A 181 7.17 -0.20 -2.66
C TYR A 181 8.14 0.04 -1.47
N ILE A 182 8.16 1.25 -0.90
CA ILE A 182 9.07 1.61 0.18
C ILE A 182 8.79 0.80 1.45
N GLY A 183 9.81 0.11 1.95
CA GLY A 183 9.77 -0.72 3.15
C GLY A 183 9.47 -2.20 2.88
N GLU A 184 9.07 -2.56 1.66
CA GLU A 184 8.79 -3.95 1.27
C GLU A 184 10.07 -4.78 1.05
N TYR A 185 9.89 -6.11 0.91
CA TYR A 185 10.97 -7.05 0.62
C TYR A 185 11.12 -7.22 -0.91
N GLY A 186 12.28 -6.84 -1.45
CA GLY A 186 12.71 -7.20 -2.78
C GLY A 186 13.56 -8.48 -2.84
N PRO A 187 14.19 -8.78 -3.99
CA PRO A 187 15.09 -9.91 -4.20
C PRO A 187 16.19 -10.01 -3.13
N GLY A 188 16.58 -11.23 -2.78
CA GLY A 188 17.56 -11.50 -1.72
C GLY A 188 17.12 -11.04 -0.31
N GLY A 189 15.86 -10.65 -0.13
CA GLY A 189 15.36 -10.08 1.13
C GLY A 189 15.75 -8.62 1.34
N ALA A 190 16.14 -7.91 0.27
CA ALA A 190 16.44 -6.48 0.31
C ALA A 190 15.23 -5.69 0.78
N ARG A 191 15.42 -4.67 1.62
CA ARG A 191 14.38 -3.71 1.98
C ARG A 191 14.40 -2.54 1.03
N ILE A 192 13.32 -2.31 0.28
CA ILE A 192 13.24 -1.20 -0.67
C ILE A 192 13.21 0.12 0.08
N PHE A 193 14.04 1.07 -0.34
CA PHE A 193 14.12 2.43 0.23
C PHE A 193 14.11 3.52 -0.85
N TYR A 194 14.12 3.12 -2.12
CA TYR A 194 14.01 4.04 -3.24
C TYR A 194 13.27 3.36 -4.39
N PHE A 195 12.42 4.14 -5.05
CA PHE A 195 11.66 3.73 -6.23
C PHE A 195 11.63 4.87 -7.25
N SER A 196 11.84 4.53 -8.53
CA SER A 196 11.61 5.42 -9.67
C SER A 196 10.66 4.77 -10.67
N ALA A 197 9.49 5.38 -10.89
CA ALA A 197 8.54 4.92 -11.91
C ALA A 197 9.11 5.05 -13.34
N GLU A 198 9.95 6.06 -13.58
CA GLU A 198 10.62 6.28 -14.87
C GLU A 198 11.82 5.35 -15.08
N GLY A 199 12.25 4.64 -14.03
CA GLY A 199 13.51 3.90 -13.98
C GLY A 199 14.73 4.83 -13.80
N PHE A 200 15.90 4.23 -13.60
CA PHE A 200 17.20 4.90 -13.56
C PHE A 200 18.32 3.93 -13.97
N ASP A 201 19.44 4.48 -14.41
CA ASP A 201 20.61 3.69 -14.79
C ASP A 201 21.56 3.51 -13.61
N GLU A 202 21.57 2.33 -13.00
CA GLU A 202 22.62 1.90 -12.08
C GLU A 202 23.77 1.27 -12.88
N VAL A 203 24.77 2.07 -13.22
CA VAL A 203 25.76 1.74 -14.24
C VAL A 203 26.45 0.40 -13.94
N GLY A 204 26.21 -0.59 -14.78
CA GLY A 204 26.81 -1.92 -14.69
C GLY A 204 26.02 -2.95 -13.86
N ALA A 205 24.98 -2.54 -13.14
CA ALA A 205 24.10 -3.45 -12.41
C ALA A 205 23.22 -4.29 -13.36
N PRO A 206 22.71 -5.46 -12.94
CA PRO A 206 21.91 -6.34 -13.80
C PRO A 206 20.65 -5.72 -14.42
N CYS A 207 20.01 -4.78 -13.71
CA CYS A 207 18.80 -4.07 -14.18
C CYS A 207 19.10 -2.86 -15.08
N SER A 208 20.37 -2.46 -15.25
CA SER A 208 20.75 -1.30 -16.04
C SER A 208 20.26 -1.42 -17.50
N PRO A 209 19.76 -0.33 -18.11
CA PRO A 209 19.62 1.03 -17.58
C PRO A 209 18.23 1.34 -16.98
N ASN A 210 17.44 0.31 -16.68
CA ASN A 210 16.04 0.42 -16.26
C ASN A 210 15.82 -0.13 -14.85
N CYS A 211 16.74 0.18 -13.93
CA CYS A 211 16.54 -0.16 -12.52
C CYS A 211 15.38 0.67 -11.99
N HIS A 212 14.48 0.05 -11.24
CA HIS A 212 13.33 0.77 -10.66
C HIS A 212 13.46 0.90 -9.15
N TYR A 213 14.22 0.01 -8.51
CA TYR A 213 14.30 -0.06 -7.06
C TYR A 213 15.75 0.00 -6.59
N LEU A 214 15.96 0.58 -5.41
CA LEU A 214 17.11 0.26 -4.56
C LEU A 214 16.60 -0.37 -3.27
N GLY A 215 17.22 -1.48 -2.90
CA GLY A 215 16.98 -2.15 -1.64
C GLY A 215 18.24 -2.38 -0.83
N PHE A 216 18.17 -2.22 0.49
CA PHE A 216 19.30 -2.45 1.39
C PHE A 216 19.25 -3.85 2.03
N ALA A 217 20.43 -4.40 2.34
CA ALA A 217 20.55 -5.71 2.97
C ALA A 217 19.98 -5.70 4.41
N PRO A 218 19.31 -6.78 4.85
CA PRO A 218 18.72 -6.84 6.19
C PRO A 218 19.78 -6.80 7.30
N THR A 219 19.38 -6.37 8.50
CA THR A 219 20.22 -6.51 9.72
C THR A 219 20.65 -7.96 9.87
N GLY A 220 21.94 -8.22 10.12
CA GLY A 220 22.45 -9.59 10.16
C GLY A 220 23.02 -10.10 8.83
N TRP A 221 23.05 -9.30 7.77
CA TRP A 221 23.55 -9.73 6.45
C TRP A 221 24.97 -10.31 6.49
N ASN A 222 25.82 -9.83 7.41
CA ASN A 222 27.19 -10.30 7.62
C ASN A 222 27.31 -11.41 8.69
N GLY A 223 26.18 -11.98 9.14
CA GLY A 223 26.14 -12.97 10.23
C GLY A 223 26.26 -12.39 11.65
N THR A 224 26.29 -11.06 11.81
CA THR A 224 26.37 -10.40 13.12
C THR A 224 25.25 -9.38 13.31
N GLN A 225 24.91 -9.05 14.56
CA GLN A 225 23.76 -8.17 14.85
C GLN A 225 23.95 -6.71 14.41
N LEU A 226 25.19 -6.28 14.15
CA LEU A 226 25.53 -4.92 13.72
C LEU A 226 26.19 -4.98 12.34
N ASP A 227 26.06 -3.90 11.58
CA ASP A 227 26.87 -3.77 10.36
C ASP A 227 28.36 -3.85 10.71
N PRO A 228 29.20 -4.39 9.81
CA PRO A 228 30.64 -4.43 10.04
C PRO A 228 31.23 -3.04 9.83
N GLY A 229 32.15 -2.63 10.70
CA GLY A 229 33.04 -1.52 10.43
C GLY A 229 34.20 -2.00 9.57
N LEU A 230 34.38 -1.42 8.39
CA LEU A 230 35.42 -1.80 7.42
C LEU A 230 36.20 -0.58 6.94
N ASN A 231 37.41 -0.82 6.46
CA ASN A 231 38.19 0.21 5.79
C ASN A 231 37.68 0.41 4.35
N TRP A 232 37.61 1.66 3.90
CA TRP A 232 37.19 1.97 2.53
C TRP A 232 38.17 1.37 1.51
N SER A 233 39.48 1.43 1.79
CA SER A 233 40.51 0.68 1.06
C SER A 233 41.70 0.31 1.95
N TYR A 234 42.52 -0.64 1.51
CA TYR A 234 43.72 -1.04 2.24
C TYR A 234 44.84 0.02 2.11
N GLY A 235 44.93 0.95 3.07
CA GLY A 235 46.20 1.55 3.52
C GLY A 235 47.09 2.31 2.53
N THR A 236 46.66 2.66 1.33
CA THR A 236 47.45 3.51 0.43
C THR A 236 47.05 4.98 0.61
N THR A 237 47.97 5.76 1.17
CA THR A 237 48.02 7.23 1.01
C THR A 237 48.39 7.63 -0.42
N GLU A 238 48.72 6.66 -1.27
CA GLU A 238 49.06 6.88 -2.66
C GLU A 238 47.81 7.11 -3.49
N ASP A 239 47.92 8.17 -4.30
CA ASP A 239 47.00 8.47 -5.37
C ASP A 239 46.82 7.25 -6.27
N MET A 240 45.58 6.78 -6.33
CA MET A 240 45.13 5.71 -7.21
C MET A 240 45.19 6.13 -8.69
N SER A 241 45.58 7.38 -8.98
CA SER A 241 45.85 7.91 -10.31
C SER A 241 47.18 7.48 -10.96
N ALA A 242 48.02 6.65 -10.31
CA ALA A 242 49.30 6.23 -10.90
C ALA A 242 49.17 5.56 -12.29
N THR A 243 47.96 5.12 -12.68
CA THR A 243 47.64 4.60 -14.01
C THR A 243 46.59 5.41 -14.81
N GLY A 244 46.07 6.52 -14.29
CA GLY A 244 45.12 7.39 -15.01
C GLY A 244 43.76 6.73 -15.31
N THR A 245 43.32 5.79 -14.48
CA THR A 245 42.11 4.98 -14.69
C THR A 245 41.08 5.22 -13.60
N SER A 246 40.05 6.02 -13.94
CA SER A 246 38.71 6.12 -13.31
C SER A 246 38.65 5.94 -11.79
N ASP A 247 38.76 7.05 -11.07
CA ASP A 247 38.47 7.12 -9.64
C ASP A 247 36.98 6.86 -9.39
N ALA A 248 36.62 6.17 -8.30
CA ALA A 248 35.25 5.87 -7.87
C ALA A 248 34.51 7.14 -7.38
N THR A 249 34.45 8.18 -8.22
CA THR A 249 34.01 9.55 -7.89
C THR A 249 32.53 9.79 -8.18
N GLY A 250 31.83 8.79 -8.72
CA GLY A 250 30.38 8.85 -8.92
C GLY A 250 29.69 9.19 -7.61
N SER A 251 28.87 10.23 -7.60
CA SER A 251 28.20 10.73 -6.39
C SER A 251 26.69 10.83 -6.52
N GLN A 252 26.14 10.53 -7.69
CA GLN A 252 24.71 10.59 -7.99
C GLN A 252 24.08 9.20 -7.87
N VAL A 253 22.76 9.15 -7.72
CA VAL A 253 22.01 7.90 -7.82
C VAL A 253 22.31 7.24 -9.16
N GLY A 254 22.62 5.94 -9.14
CA GLY A 254 23.01 5.18 -10.32
C GLY A 254 24.52 4.92 -10.43
N SER A 255 25.32 5.34 -9.44
CA SER A 255 26.78 5.24 -9.52
C SER A 255 27.42 4.32 -8.47
N GLY A 256 26.65 3.86 -7.47
CA GLY A 256 27.18 3.05 -6.38
C GLY A 256 27.75 1.71 -6.85
N PHE A 257 27.09 1.06 -7.81
CA PHE A 257 27.53 -0.22 -8.36
C PHE A 257 28.87 -0.07 -9.09
N ALA A 258 28.94 0.85 -10.06
CA ALA A 258 30.15 1.11 -10.82
C ALA A 258 31.33 1.50 -9.90
N ASN A 259 31.08 2.38 -8.92
CA ASN A 259 32.09 2.75 -7.93
C ASN A 259 32.59 1.54 -7.14
N THR A 260 31.68 0.69 -6.65
CA THR A 260 32.05 -0.48 -5.84
C THR A 260 32.83 -1.51 -6.66
N VAL A 261 32.47 -1.70 -7.94
CA VAL A 261 33.25 -2.54 -8.86
C VAL A 261 34.66 -1.98 -9.06
N LEU A 262 34.79 -0.66 -9.23
CA LEU A 262 36.10 -0.01 -9.29
C LEU A 262 36.88 -0.25 -8.00
N MET A 263 36.27 -0.05 -6.82
CA MET A 263 36.90 -0.26 -5.51
C MET A 263 37.47 -1.67 -5.31
N GLY A 264 36.87 -2.71 -5.91
CA GLY A 264 37.36 -4.10 -5.84
C GLY A 264 38.33 -4.49 -6.96
N SER A 265 38.60 -3.59 -7.91
CA SER A 265 39.46 -3.86 -9.07
C SER A 265 40.91 -3.39 -8.82
N TYR A 266 41.91 -4.21 -9.14
CA TYR A 266 43.31 -3.82 -8.98
C TYR A 266 43.63 -2.49 -9.73
N PRO A 267 44.35 -1.53 -9.11
CA PRO A 267 45.04 -1.63 -7.83
C PRO A 267 44.20 -1.29 -6.59
N LEU A 268 42.92 -0.97 -6.75
CA LEU A 268 41.97 -0.75 -5.65
C LEU A 268 41.70 -2.11 -5.00
N SER A 269 42.41 -2.39 -3.91
CA SER A 269 42.01 -3.42 -2.96
C SER A 269 41.20 -2.75 -1.86
N SER A 270 39.93 -3.14 -1.76
CA SER A 270 38.98 -2.57 -0.79
C SER A 270 38.39 -3.66 0.06
N GLU A 271 38.68 -3.62 1.37
CA GLU A 271 38.04 -4.50 2.34
C GLU A 271 36.52 -4.34 2.30
N ALA A 272 36.04 -3.10 2.27
CA ALA A 272 34.61 -2.81 2.18
C ALA A 272 33.98 -3.39 0.92
N ALA A 273 34.56 -3.15 -0.26
CA ALA A 273 33.99 -3.65 -1.51
C ALA A 273 34.06 -5.17 -1.60
N ASP A 274 35.16 -5.79 -1.17
CA ASP A 274 35.33 -7.25 -1.17
C ASP A 274 34.24 -7.93 -0.32
N VAL A 275 34.01 -7.43 0.90
CA VAL A 275 32.99 -7.99 1.79
C VAL A 275 31.59 -7.79 1.22
N VAL A 276 31.27 -6.59 0.72
CA VAL A 276 29.95 -6.29 0.15
C VAL A 276 29.67 -7.11 -1.10
N GLN A 277 30.64 -7.22 -2.02
CA GLN A 277 30.47 -8.00 -3.25
C GLN A 277 30.40 -9.51 -3.01
N SER A 278 30.97 -10.00 -1.90
CA SER A 278 30.86 -11.41 -1.49
C SER A 278 29.49 -11.79 -0.91
N TYR A 279 28.67 -10.80 -0.54
CA TYR A 279 27.35 -11.04 0.02
C TYR A 279 26.41 -11.63 -1.05
N ALA A 280 25.96 -12.86 -0.83
CA ALA A 280 25.12 -13.60 -1.78
C ALA A 280 23.62 -13.58 -1.45
N ALA A 281 23.24 -12.95 -0.33
CA ALA A 281 21.90 -13.00 0.23
C ALA A 281 21.29 -14.43 0.25
N SER A 282 19.95 -14.53 0.29
CA SER A 282 19.24 -15.82 0.24
C SER A 282 19.05 -16.37 -1.19
N ASP A 283 19.34 -15.57 -2.21
CA ASP A 283 19.08 -15.86 -3.62
C ASP A 283 20.35 -16.07 -4.47
N ASN A 284 21.52 -16.21 -3.83
CA ASN A 284 22.84 -16.37 -4.47
C ASN A 284 23.28 -15.18 -5.35
N SER A 285 22.83 -13.97 -5.02
CA SER A 285 23.11 -12.71 -5.72
C SER A 285 24.50 -12.11 -5.44
N ALA A 286 25.52 -12.95 -5.23
CA ALA A 286 26.89 -12.47 -5.03
C ALA A 286 27.35 -11.69 -6.27
N GLY A 287 27.99 -10.54 -6.07
CA GLY A 287 28.38 -9.64 -7.16
C GLY A 287 27.32 -8.60 -7.55
N GLU A 288 26.10 -8.69 -7.02
CA GLU A 288 25.01 -7.75 -7.33
C GLU A 288 24.80 -6.69 -6.23
N TRP A 289 25.41 -6.90 -5.07
CA TRP A 289 25.36 -5.99 -3.93
C TRP A 289 26.55 -5.03 -3.95
N PHE A 290 26.29 -3.78 -3.61
CA PHE A 290 27.28 -2.72 -3.70
C PHE A 290 27.18 -1.72 -2.55
N ILE A 291 28.23 -0.93 -2.36
CA ILE A 291 28.26 0.17 -1.41
C ILE A 291 27.58 1.37 -2.08
N PRO A 292 26.57 2.00 -1.45
CA PRO A 292 25.84 3.12 -2.05
C PRO A 292 26.77 4.28 -2.41
N SER A 293 26.52 4.96 -3.53
CA SER A 293 27.08 6.30 -3.78
C SER A 293 26.63 7.29 -2.70
N LEU A 294 27.24 8.47 -2.64
CA LEU A 294 26.88 9.46 -1.62
C LEU A 294 25.39 9.86 -1.70
N ALA A 295 24.83 10.04 -2.90
CA ALA A 295 23.40 10.34 -3.04
C ALA A 295 22.50 9.15 -2.67
N GLU A 296 22.90 7.91 -2.99
CA GLU A 296 22.15 6.71 -2.59
C GLU A 296 22.21 6.51 -1.06
N LEU A 297 23.34 6.85 -0.43
CA LEU A 297 23.50 6.78 1.02
C LEU A 297 22.63 7.85 1.71
N ASP A 298 22.59 9.08 1.18
CA ASP A 298 21.70 10.14 1.70
C ASP A 298 20.23 9.71 1.60
N LEU A 299 19.81 9.11 0.47
CA LEU A 299 18.47 8.53 0.32
C LEU A 299 18.21 7.42 1.34
N LEU A 300 19.14 6.46 1.45
CA LEU A 300 19.03 5.34 2.38
C LEU A 300 18.86 5.82 3.81
N LEU A 301 19.68 6.79 4.25
CA LEU A 301 19.66 7.26 5.62
C LEU A 301 18.43 8.12 5.93
N ARG A 302 17.88 8.85 4.94
CA ARG A 302 16.67 9.67 5.10
C ARG A 302 15.39 8.87 5.13
N ASP A 303 15.29 7.87 4.27
CA ASP A 303 14.09 7.04 4.13
C ASP A 303 14.09 5.85 5.09
N ALA A 304 15.27 5.43 5.56
CA ALA A 304 15.37 4.47 6.63
C ALA A 304 14.81 5.05 7.94
N ASN A 305 13.50 4.86 8.15
CA ASN A 305 12.88 4.88 9.46
C ASN A 305 13.86 4.23 10.45
N MET A 306 14.24 4.95 11.50
CA MET A 306 15.25 4.55 12.50
C MET A 306 15.03 3.17 13.16
N ALA A 307 13.94 2.46 12.82
CA ALA A 307 13.62 1.09 13.18
C ALA A 307 14.44 -0.01 12.44
N LEU A 308 15.36 0.34 11.55
CA LEU A 308 16.00 -0.59 10.60
C LEU A 308 17.39 -1.13 11.00
N GLY A 309 17.75 -1.06 12.29
CA GLY A 309 18.97 -1.71 12.80
C GLY A 309 20.30 -1.16 12.26
N PHE A 310 20.31 0.10 11.81
CA PHE A 310 21.55 0.85 11.59
C PHE A 310 22.22 1.14 12.94
N VAL A 311 23.55 1.19 12.96
CA VAL A 311 24.29 1.54 14.17
C VAL A 311 24.13 3.04 14.44
N THR A 312 23.33 3.37 15.45
CA THR A 312 23.05 4.75 15.86
C THR A 312 24.17 5.35 16.73
N GLY A 313 24.38 6.68 16.66
CA GLY A 313 25.35 7.41 17.49
C GLY A 313 26.32 8.26 16.66
N ALA A 314 27.53 8.49 17.17
CA ALA A 314 28.62 9.18 16.43
C ALA A 314 29.31 8.27 15.40
N ASN A 315 28.57 7.33 14.82
CA ASN A 315 29.05 6.27 13.95
C ASN A 315 28.62 6.56 12.51
N ALA A 316 29.59 6.67 11.61
CA ALA A 316 29.35 6.99 10.20
C ALA A 316 29.27 5.72 9.34
N TYR A 317 28.65 5.87 8.17
CA TYR A 317 28.62 4.87 7.12
C TYR A 317 29.45 5.33 5.93
N TRP A 318 30.22 4.42 5.35
CA TRP A 318 30.93 4.68 4.10
C TRP A 318 29.94 4.73 2.93
N SER A 319 30.17 5.69 2.03
CA SER A 319 29.69 5.62 0.65
C SER A 319 30.80 5.06 -0.26
N SER A 320 30.46 4.62 -1.46
CA SER A 320 31.42 4.24 -2.50
C SER A 320 32.04 5.45 -3.21
N THR A 321 31.60 6.67 -2.88
CA THR A 321 32.09 7.90 -3.50
C THR A 321 33.45 8.30 -2.89
N GLU A 322 34.47 8.27 -3.73
CA GLU A 322 35.78 8.83 -3.45
C GLU A 322 35.72 10.37 -3.47
N SER A 323 36.34 11.01 -2.47
CA SER A 323 36.46 12.47 -2.42
C SER A 323 37.75 12.94 -3.10
N ILE A 324 38.86 12.30 -2.74
CA ILE A 324 40.19 12.49 -3.31
C ILE A 324 40.94 11.15 -3.18
N ALA A 325 42.08 11.04 -3.86
CA ALA A 325 43.08 9.98 -3.75
C ALA A 325 43.16 9.28 -2.37
N SER A 326 43.26 10.04 -1.28
CA SER A 326 43.44 9.51 0.07
C SER A 326 42.18 9.49 0.94
N ARG A 327 41.03 10.00 0.46
CA ARG A 327 39.81 10.17 1.28
C ARG A 327 38.55 9.74 0.55
N ALA A 328 37.64 9.13 1.28
CA ALA A 328 36.31 8.75 0.80
C ALA A 328 35.21 9.50 1.55
N MET A 329 34.03 9.55 0.96
CA MET A 329 32.86 10.21 1.54
C MET A 329 32.12 9.26 2.50
N TRP A 330 31.69 9.81 3.63
CA TRP A 330 30.89 9.12 4.65
C TRP A 330 29.71 9.98 5.07
N GLU A 331 28.69 9.36 5.69
CA GLU A 331 27.53 10.07 6.23
C GLU A 331 27.06 9.50 7.59
N TYR A 332 26.52 10.38 8.45
CA TYR A 332 25.89 9.99 9.72
C TYR A 332 24.40 9.66 9.57
N PRO A 333 23.92 8.53 10.13
CA PRO A 333 22.55 8.06 9.97
C PRO A 333 21.47 8.90 10.69
N LEU A 334 21.83 9.75 11.66
CA LEU A 334 20.83 10.50 12.47
C LEU A 334 20.76 12.00 12.19
N ASN A 335 21.82 12.58 11.64
CA ASN A 335 21.95 14.03 11.48
C ASN A 335 22.17 14.45 10.02
N PHE A 336 22.27 13.48 9.09
CA PHE A 336 22.48 13.72 7.65
C PHE A 336 23.68 14.61 7.35
N ILE A 337 24.70 14.50 8.20
CA ILE A 337 25.96 15.21 8.03
C ILE A 337 26.87 14.28 7.25
N SER A 338 27.23 14.71 6.05
CA SER A 338 28.26 14.09 5.23
C SER A 338 29.62 14.71 5.48
N GLY A 339 30.68 13.90 5.40
CA GLY A 339 32.06 14.36 5.43
C GLY A 339 32.95 13.48 4.56
N ASN A 340 34.26 13.70 4.62
CA ASN A 340 35.23 12.77 4.09
C ASN A 340 36.31 12.48 5.13
N ASP A 341 36.86 11.27 5.08
CA ASP A 341 37.98 10.87 5.95
C ASP A 341 38.95 9.96 5.20
N ALA A 342 40.11 9.74 5.78
CA ALA A 342 41.12 8.86 5.21
C ALA A 342 40.56 7.45 5.01
N LYS A 343 40.88 6.84 3.87
CA LYS A 343 40.31 5.55 3.43
C LYS A 343 40.67 4.36 4.34
N ASP A 344 41.66 4.54 5.20
CA ASP A 344 42.10 3.57 6.22
C ASP A 344 41.35 3.70 7.56
N HIS A 345 40.41 4.65 7.69
CA HIS A 345 39.48 4.67 8.81
C HIS A 345 38.40 3.60 8.66
N THR A 346 37.95 3.11 9.81
CA THR A 346 36.89 2.11 9.90
C THR A 346 35.54 2.79 10.11
N TYR A 347 34.64 2.65 9.13
CA TYR A 347 33.24 3.05 9.24
C TYR A 347 32.32 1.90 8.80
N TYR A 348 31.05 2.01 9.17
CA TYR A 348 30.07 0.97 8.88
C TYR A 348 29.73 0.91 7.39
N VAL A 349 29.37 -0.29 6.91
CA VAL A 349 28.85 -0.46 5.56
C VAL A 349 27.54 -1.22 5.58
N ARG A 350 26.59 -0.79 4.76
CA ARG A 350 25.38 -1.55 4.47
C ARG A 350 25.24 -1.73 2.96
N PRO A 351 25.27 -2.98 2.46
CA PRO A 351 25.06 -3.26 1.05
C PRO A 351 23.69 -2.77 0.59
N ILE A 352 23.64 -2.25 -0.63
CA ILE A 352 22.41 -2.05 -1.39
C ILE A 352 22.47 -2.83 -2.71
N ARG A 353 21.32 -3.05 -3.33
CA ARG A 353 21.17 -3.70 -4.64
C ARG A 353 20.11 -2.97 -5.44
N ALA A 354 20.36 -2.81 -6.73
CA ALA A 354 19.40 -2.28 -7.70
C ALA A 354 18.71 -3.42 -8.44
N PHE A 355 17.41 -3.29 -8.71
CA PHE A 355 16.63 -4.28 -9.46
C PHE A 355 15.42 -3.68 -10.17
#